data_AF-A0A1U7EEW6-F1
#
_entry.id   AF-A0A1U7EEW6-F1
#
_cell.length_a   1.000
_cell.length_b   1.000
_cell.length_c   1.000
_cell.angle_alpha   90.00
_cell.angle_beta   90.00
_cell.angle_gamma   90.00
#
_symmetry.space_group_name_H-M   'P 1'
#
loop_
_entity.id
_entity.type
_entity.pdbx_description
1 polymer ?
#
loop_
_entity_poly.entity_id
_entity_poly.type
_entity_poly.pdbx_seq_one_letter_code
_entity_poly.pdbx_strand_id
1 'polypeptide(L)'
;MSTLLLILLLAEIIKRLKNDSLLNLGKSYLGTLRFRRFLKQSQQLPKTNNQLNEKLQTEDKSVTRFNLAVRKSVLDLTQDQLTLFIKVPKEAQAQKILKEHEEQIKEHLASFYSDYIISTFERKKFTLWLIGTKRN
;
A
#
# COMPACT_ATOMS: atom_id res chain seq x y z
N MET A 1 31.87 8.35 0.97
CA MET A 1 30.57 7.80 1.42
C MET A 1 29.58 7.56 0.27
N SER A 2 29.57 8.37 -0.78
CA SER A 2 28.61 8.27 -1.90
C SER A 2 28.82 7.08 -2.84
N THR A 3 30.07 6.64 -3.04
CA THR A 3 30.43 5.56 -3.97
C THR A 3 30.00 4.17 -3.49
N LEU A 4 30.15 3.89 -2.20
CA LEU A 4 29.75 2.63 -1.57
C LEU A 4 28.24 2.41 -1.65
N LEU A 5 27.46 3.47 -1.45
CA LEU A 5 26.00 3.43 -1.58
C LEU A 5 25.58 3.13 -3.03
N LEU A 6 26.27 3.74 -4.00
CA LEU A 6 26.04 3.51 -5.42
C LEU A 6 26.33 2.06 -5.82
N ILE A 7 27.42 1.48 -5.30
CA ILE A 7 27.81 0.08 -5.55
C ILE A 7 26.77 -0.88 -4.96
N LEU A 8 26.29 -0.64 -3.74
CA LEU A 8 25.25 -1.47 -3.12
C LEU A 8 23.92 -1.39 -3.89
N LEU A 9 23.53 -0.18 -4.34
CA LEU A 9 22.34 0.00 -5.18
C LEU A 9 22.48 -0.73 -6.52
N LEU A 10 23.64 -0.61 -7.18
CA LEU A 10 23.93 -1.31 -8.44
C LEU A 10 23.92 -2.83 -8.25
N ALA A 11 24.49 -3.35 -7.16
CA ALA A 11 24.48 -4.78 -6.86
C ALA A 11 23.05 -5.31 -6.65
N GLU A 12 22.19 -4.58 -5.95
CA GLU A 12 20.78 -4.93 -5.76
C GLU A 12 20.01 -4.89 -7.09
N ILE A 13 20.28 -3.88 -7.94
CA ILE A 13 19.71 -3.76 -9.28
C ILE A 13 20.14 -4.93 -10.17
N ILE A 14 21.42 -5.31 -10.17
CA ILE A 14 21.95 -6.43 -10.95
C ILE A 14 21.38 -7.76 -10.44
N LYS A 15 21.29 -7.93 -9.11
CA LYS A 15 20.70 -9.13 -8.48
C LYS A 15 19.23 -9.28 -8.86
N ARG A 16 18.46 -8.18 -8.84
CA ARG A 16 17.08 -8.17 -9.34
C ARG A 16 17.02 -8.41 -10.84
N LEU A 17 17.90 -7.84 -11.66
CA LEU A 17 17.97 -8.12 -13.10
C LEU A 17 18.20 -9.59 -13.45
N LYS A 18 18.94 -10.31 -12.60
CA LYS A 18 19.33 -11.71 -12.83
C LYS A 18 18.28 -12.70 -12.33
N ASN A 19 17.53 -12.33 -11.30
CA ASN A 19 16.51 -13.16 -10.66
C ASN A 19 15.07 -12.68 -10.92
N ASP A 20 14.89 -11.57 -11.62
CA ASP A 20 13.63 -10.89 -11.88
C ASP A 20 13.75 -10.01 -13.14
N SER A 21 12.63 -9.53 -13.69
CA SER A 21 12.64 -8.65 -14.87
C SER A 21 12.69 -7.17 -14.48
N LEU A 22 13.49 -6.34 -15.17
CA LEU A 22 13.43 -4.88 -15.03
C LEU A 22 12.03 -4.31 -15.27
N LEU A 23 11.22 -4.99 -16.11
CA LEU A 23 9.83 -4.61 -16.34
C LEU A 23 9.00 -4.71 -15.06
N ASN A 24 9.34 -5.62 -14.16
CA ASN A 24 8.64 -5.81 -12.90
C ASN A 24 8.92 -4.68 -11.90
N LEU A 25 10.10 -4.05 -11.94
CA LEU A 25 10.35 -2.80 -11.20
C LEU A 25 9.42 -1.67 -11.67
N GLY A 26 9.26 -1.50 -12.99
CA GLY A 26 8.33 -0.53 -13.56
C GLY A 26 6.89 -0.82 -13.17
N LYS A 27 6.46 -2.09 -13.25
CA LYS A 27 5.13 -2.54 -12.82
C LYS A 27 4.90 -2.31 -11.33
N SER A 28 5.90 -2.57 -10.49
CA SER A 28 5.85 -2.34 -9.04
C SER A 28 5.66 -0.86 -8.71
N TYR A 29 6.42 0.00 -9.39
CA TYR A 29 6.29 1.45 -9.21
C TYR A 29 4.91 1.97 -9.65
N LEU A 30 4.46 1.61 -10.85
CA LEU A 30 3.15 2.01 -11.36
C LEU A 30 2.01 1.44 -10.52
N GLY A 31 2.12 0.18 -10.11
CA GLY A 31 1.19 -0.49 -9.22
C GLY A 31 1.12 0.20 -7.86
N THR A 32 2.26 0.59 -7.28
CA THR A 32 2.32 1.37 -6.05
C THR A 32 1.59 2.71 -6.19
N LEU A 33 1.80 3.44 -7.29
CA LEU A 33 1.12 4.72 -7.53
C LEU A 33 -0.39 4.54 -7.68
N ARG A 34 -0.82 3.53 -8.45
CA ARG A 34 -2.24 3.22 -8.66
C ARG A 34 -2.90 2.81 -7.35
N PHE A 35 -2.26 1.93 -6.58
CA PHE A 35 -2.72 1.47 -5.28
C PHE A 35 -2.90 2.64 -4.29
N ARG A 36 -1.92 3.54 -4.23
CA ARG A 36 -2.01 4.75 -3.39
C ARG A 36 -3.17 5.65 -3.78
N ARG A 37 -3.52 5.74 -5.07
CA ARG A 37 -4.68 6.51 -5.53
C ARG A 37 -5.99 5.80 -5.19
N PHE A 38 -6.06 4.49 -5.38
CA PHE A 38 -7.22 3.67 -5.03
C PHE A 38 -7.59 3.79 -3.55
N LEU A 39 -6.59 3.72 -2.67
CA LEU A 39 -6.79 3.84 -1.22
C LEU A 39 -6.88 5.27 -0.69
N LYS A 40 -6.61 6.28 -1.52
CA LYS A 40 -6.73 7.66 -1.05
C LYS A 40 -8.21 7.98 -0.90
N GLN A 41 -8.66 8.08 0.33
CA GLN A 41 -10.04 8.46 0.63
C GLN A 41 -10.19 9.97 0.41
N SER A 42 -11.05 10.37 -0.53
CA SER A 42 -11.45 11.76 -0.73
C SER A 42 -12.81 11.99 -0.08
N GLN A 43 -12.83 12.58 1.12
CA GLN A 43 -14.06 13.09 1.69
C GLN A 43 -14.47 14.37 0.96
N GLN A 44 -15.53 14.31 0.15
CA GLN A 44 -16.38 15.48 -0.07
C GLN A 44 -17.41 15.50 1.05
N LEU A 45 -17.12 16.19 2.15
CA LEU A 45 -18.09 16.37 3.23
C LEU A 45 -18.93 17.63 2.98
N PRO A 46 -20.28 17.55 3.06
CA PRO A 46 -21.14 18.72 2.96
C PRO A 46 -20.89 19.66 4.16
N LYS A 47 -20.75 20.97 3.88
CA LYS A 47 -20.50 22.01 4.87
C LYS A 47 -21.78 22.29 5.68
N THR A 48 -21.90 21.82 6.93
CA THR A 48 -23.00 22.27 7.80
C THR A 48 -22.68 22.29 9.30
N ASN A 49 -22.89 23.48 9.89
CA ASN A 49 -23.26 23.93 11.25
C ASN A 49 -22.60 23.39 12.55
N ASN A 50 -22.51 24.28 13.53
CA ASN A 50 -21.38 24.45 14.44
C ASN A 50 -21.11 23.39 15.52
N GLN A 51 -21.99 22.42 15.76
CA GLN A 51 -21.76 21.30 16.71
C GLN A 51 -21.33 19.99 16.01
N LEU A 52 -21.62 19.85 14.71
CA LEU A 52 -21.04 18.80 13.87
C LEU A 52 -19.53 19.02 13.67
N ASN A 53 -19.04 20.23 13.89
CA ASN A 53 -17.66 20.62 13.62
C ASN A 53 -16.62 19.78 14.38
N GLU A 54 -16.78 19.44 15.65
CA GLU A 54 -15.74 18.69 16.39
C GLU A 54 -15.63 17.22 15.95
N LYS A 55 -16.77 16.56 15.74
CA LYS A 55 -16.82 15.19 15.19
C LYS A 55 -16.31 15.17 13.74
N LEU A 56 -16.76 16.10 12.90
CA LEU A 56 -16.28 16.24 11.52
C LEU A 56 -14.78 16.56 11.46
N GLN A 57 -14.27 17.43 12.35
CA GLN A 57 -12.83 17.72 12.42
C GLN A 57 -12.01 16.51 12.90
N THR A 58 -12.56 15.68 13.80
CA THR A 58 -11.88 14.46 14.26
C THR A 58 -11.89 13.39 13.17
N GLU A 59 -12.99 13.23 12.45
CA GLU A 59 -13.09 12.34 11.28
C GLU A 59 -12.16 12.78 10.14
N ASP A 60 -12.10 14.08 9.85
CA ASP A 60 -11.19 14.67 8.85
C ASP A 60 -9.71 14.46 9.22
N LYS A 61 -9.37 14.60 10.51
CA LYS A 61 -8.04 14.26 11.03
C LYS A 61 -7.73 12.77 10.86
N SER A 62 -8.66 11.89 11.20
CA SER A 62 -8.50 10.43 11.06
C SER A 62 -8.32 10.00 9.60
N VAL A 63 -9.08 10.57 8.67
CA VAL A 63 -8.94 10.33 7.22
C VAL A 63 -7.62 10.87 6.70
N THR A 64 -7.21 12.06 7.14
CA THR A 64 -5.89 12.62 6.81
C THR A 64 -4.76 11.71 7.30
N ARG A 65 -4.87 11.14 8.50
CA ARG A 65 -3.88 10.23 9.09
C ARG A 65 -3.84 8.89 8.38
N PHE A 66 -4.99 8.36 7.98
CA PHE A 66 -5.09 7.21 7.11
C PHE A 66 -4.39 7.47 5.76
N ASN A 67 -4.70 8.58 5.09
CA ASN A 67 -4.07 8.97 3.83
C ASN A 67 -2.54 9.12 3.94
N LEU A 68 -2.03 9.64 5.06
CA LEU A 68 -0.59 9.71 5.33
C LEU A 68 0.06 8.33 5.47
N ALA A 69 -0.67 7.35 6.01
CA ALA A 69 -0.20 5.98 6.11
C ALA A 69 -0.20 5.29 4.73
N VAL A 70 -1.28 5.46 3.95
CA VAL A 70 -1.40 4.96 2.57
C VAL A 70 -0.28 5.48 1.67
N ARG A 71 0.13 6.75 1.82
CA ARG A 71 1.27 7.31 1.06
C ARG A 71 2.58 6.54 1.26
N LYS A 72 2.71 5.79 2.35
CA LYS A 72 3.90 4.98 2.68
C LYS A 72 3.76 3.53 2.24
N SER A 73 2.62 3.14 1.67
CA SER A 73 2.40 1.80 1.13
C SER A 73 3.23 1.57 -0.13
N VAL A 74 3.64 0.32 -0.33
CA VAL A 74 4.48 -0.12 -1.45
C VAL A 74 3.93 -1.43 -1.98
N LEU A 75 3.84 -1.56 -3.30
CA LEU A 75 3.56 -2.81 -3.99
C LEU A 75 4.84 -3.22 -4.71
N ASP A 76 5.36 -4.39 -4.35
CA ASP A 76 6.49 -5.04 -5.02
C ASP A 76 5.96 -6.22 -5.82
N LEU A 77 6.26 -6.26 -7.10
CA LEU A 77 5.90 -7.31 -8.04
C LEU A 77 7.22 -7.91 -8.51
N THR A 78 7.36 -9.20 -8.32
CA THR A 78 8.45 -10.02 -8.87
C THR A 78 7.86 -11.07 -9.81
N GLN A 79 8.74 -11.82 -10.48
CA GLN A 79 8.32 -12.92 -11.35
C GLN A 79 7.46 -13.97 -10.66
N ASP A 80 7.66 -14.21 -9.36
CA ASP A 80 7.01 -15.30 -8.62
C ASP A 80 6.07 -14.80 -7.52
N GLN A 81 6.23 -13.55 -7.08
CA GLN A 81 5.55 -13.03 -5.90
C GLN A 81 5.05 -11.60 -6.10
N LEU A 82 3.88 -11.32 -5.54
CA LEU A 82 3.36 -9.98 -5.32
C LEU A 82 3.42 -9.72 -3.81
N THR A 83 4.05 -8.64 -3.37
CA THR A 83 4.09 -8.26 -1.97
C THR A 83 3.53 -6.85 -1.81
N LEU A 84 2.41 -6.75 -1.10
CA LEU A 84 1.83 -5.49 -0.71
C LEU A 84 2.24 -5.16 0.72
N PHE A 85 2.82 -3.99 0.89
CA PHE A 85 3.15 -3.39 2.17
C PHE A 85 2.25 -2.18 2.43
N ILE A 86 1.61 -2.15 3.60
CA ILE A 86 0.85 -0.99 4.09
C ILE A 86 1.36 -0.62 5.48
N LYS A 87 1.63 0.67 5.70
CA LYS A 87 1.90 1.19 7.04
C LYS A 87 0.59 1.27 7.81
N VAL A 88 0.55 0.72 9.02
CA VAL A 88 -0.62 0.85 9.90
C VAL A 88 -0.65 2.26 10.52
N PRO A 89 -1.78 2.99 10.43
CA PRO A 89 -1.95 4.26 11.12
C PRO A 89 -1.80 4.13 12.64
N LYS A 90 -1.30 5.17 13.31
CA LYS A 90 -1.15 5.14 14.78
C LYS A 90 -2.49 5.27 15.51
N GLU A 91 -3.41 6.07 14.96
CA GLU A 91 -4.69 6.40 15.59
C GLU A 91 -5.72 5.29 15.38
N ALA A 92 -6.52 4.98 16.41
CA ALA A 92 -7.47 3.85 16.39
C ALA A 92 -8.56 4.01 15.32
N GLN A 93 -9.08 5.23 15.12
CA GLN A 93 -10.07 5.51 14.08
C GLN A 93 -9.49 5.30 12.68
N ALA A 94 -8.27 5.77 12.42
CA ALA A 94 -7.58 5.53 11.14
C ALA A 94 -7.24 4.04 10.92
N GLN A 95 -6.97 3.28 11.98
CA GLN A 95 -6.83 1.82 11.90
C GLN A 95 -8.15 1.12 11.57
N LYS A 96 -9.28 1.62 12.07
CA LYS A 96 -10.61 1.10 11.75
C LYS A 96 -10.91 1.28 10.26
N ILE A 97 -10.64 2.47 9.71
CA ILE A 97 -10.76 2.76 8.27
C ILE A 97 -9.93 1.76 7.45
N LEU A 98 -8.66 1.52 7.83
CA LEU A 98 -7.82 0.54 7.15
C LEU A 98 -8.45 -0.87 7.17
N LYS A 99 -8.95 -1.29 8.33
CA LYS A 99 -9.57 -2.62 8.51
C LYS A 99 -10.82 -2.80 7.65
N GLU A 100 -11.64 -1.75 7.52
CA GLU A 100 -12.83 -1.76 6.66
C GLU A 100 -12.47 -1.92 5.16
N HIS A 101 -11.29 -1.43 4.74
CA HIS A 101 -10.82 -1.55 3.37
C HIS A 101 -10.04 -2.83 3.06
N GLU A 102 -9.67 -3.66 4.06
CA GLU A 102 -8.84 -4.85 3.83
C GLU A 102 -9.47 -5.80 2.80
N GLU A 103 -10.75 -6.11 2.93
CA GLU A 103 -11.44 -7.01 1.99
C GLU A 103 -11.46 -6.44 0.57
N GLN A 104 -11.83 -5.16 0.42
CA GLN A 104 -11.83 -4.46 -0.86
C GLN A 104 -10.43 -4.40 -1.50
N ILE A 105 -9.37 -4.23 -0.70
CA ILE A 105 -7.99 -4.27 -1.21
C ILE A 105 -7.67 -5.66 -1.76
N LYS A 106 -8.03 -6.71 -1.01
CA LYS A 106 -7.75 -8.09 -1.42
C LYS A 106 -8.45 -8.41 -2.73
N GLU A 107 -9.72 -8.04 -2.87
CA GLU A 107 -10.50 -8.21 -4.10
C GLU A 107 -9.92 -7.41 -5.26
N HIS A 108 -9.57 -6.14 -5.03
CA HIS A 108 -8.97 -5.30 -6.05
C HIS A 108 -7.65 -5.90 -6.56
N LEU A 109 -6.80 -6.40 -5.66
CA LEU A 109 -5.56 -7.07 -6.06
C LEU A 109 -5.81 -8.39 -6.79
N ALA A 110 -6.74 -9.22 -6.33
CA ALA A 110 -7.06 -10.48 -6.98
C ALA A 110 -7.64 -10.29 -8.39
N SER A 111 -8.44 -9.23 -8.57
CA SER A 111 -9.00 -8.85 -9.87
C SER A 111 -7.93 -8.29 -10.81
N PHE A 112 -7.06 -7.41 -10.31
CA PHE A 112 -6.06 -6.72 -11.12
C PHE A 112 -4.84 -7.59 -11.45
N TYR A 113 -4.51 -8.53 -10.57
CA TYR A 113 -3.37 -9.43 -10.67
C TYR A 113 -3.86 -10.89 -10.69
N SER A 114 -4.68 -11.23 -11.68
CA SER A 114 -5.31 -12.56 -11.84
C SER A 114 -4.31 -13.72 -11.90
N ASP A 115 -3.07 -13.43 -12.29
CA ASP A 115 -1.98 -14.42 -12.37
C ASP A 115 -1.43 -14.79 -10.99
N TYR A 116 -1.86 -14.13 -9.92
CA TYR A 116 -1.39 -14.34 -8.55
C TYR A 116 -2.53 -14.83 -7.64
N ILE A 117 -2.23 -15.82 -6.81
CA ILE A 117 -3.09 -16.30 -5.72
C ILE A 117 -2.82 -15.42 -4.49
N ILE A 118 -3.79 -14.57 -4.15
CA ILE A 118 -3.67 -13.59 -3.08
C ILE A 118 -3.98 -14.20 -1.70
N SER A 119 -3.05 -14.08 -0.76
CA SER A 119 -3.19 -14.51 0.63
C SER A 119 -4.12 -13.59 1.44
N THR A 120 -4.37 -13.97 2.69
CA THR A 120 -4.92 -13.05 3.69
C THR A 120 -3.85 -12.05 4.16
N PHE A 121 -4.30 -10.96 4.78
CA PHE A 121 -3.39 -9.99 5.39
C PHE A 121 -2.70 -10.56 6.63
N GLU A 122 -1.41 -10.29 6.76
CA GLU A 122 -0.58 -10.60 7.92
C GLU A 122 -0.12 -9.30 8.60
N ARG A 123 -0.49 -9.12 9.87
CA ARG A 123 -0.10 -7.94 10.64
C ARG A 123 1.21 -8.19 11.39
N LYS A 124 2.22 -7.37 11.10
CA LYS A 124 3.52 -7.35 11.79
C LYS A 124 3.73 -6.00 12.46
N LYS A 125 3.43 -5.90 13.76
CA LYS A 125 3.53 -4.66 14.56
C LYS A 125 2.72 -3.49 13.93
N PHE A 126 3.43 -2.51 13.36
CA PHE A 126 2.86 -1.31 12.72
C PHE A 126 2.81 -1.41 11.18
N THR A 127 2.82 -2.63 10.67
CA THR A 127 2.85 -2.93 9.23
C THR A 127 1.85 -4.04 8.93
N LEU A 128 1.22 -3.94 7.77
CA LEU A 128 0.25 -4.89 7.27
C LEU A 128 0.74 -5.38 5.91
N TRP A 129 0.82 -6.70 5.75
CA TRP A 129 1.41 -7.35 4.59
C TRP A 129 0.38 -8.23 3.91
N LEU A 130 0.41 -8.28 2.59
CA LEU A 130 -0.37 -9.23 1.80
C LEU A 130 0.54 -9.78 0.70
N ILE A 131 0.52 -11.10 0.55
CA ILE A 131 1.41 -11.83 -0.33
C ILE A 131 0.57 -12.53 -1.40
N GLY A 132 0.89 -12.31 -2.66
CA GLY A 132 0.38 -13.07 -3.78
C GLY A 132 1.47 -14.00 -4.31
N THR A 133 1.15 -15.28 -4.51
CA THR A 133 2.07 -16.22 -5.17
C THR A 133 1.58 -16.46 -6.59
N LYS A 134 2.47 -16.42 -7.58
CA LYS A 134 2.07 -16.66 -8.98
C LYS A 134 1.45 -18.05 -9.14
N ARG A 135 0.41 -18.13 -9.96
CA ARG A 135 -0.22 -19.39 -10.37
C ARG A 135 0.77 -20.15 -11.25
N ASN A 136 1.14 -21.34 -10.83
CA ASN A 136 1.93 -22.29 -11.63
C ASN A 136 1.07 -22.92 -12.72
#